data_AF-A0A3D5URL3-F1
#
_entry.id   AF-A0A3D5URL3-F1
#
_cell.length_a   1.000
_cell.length_b   1.000
_cell.length_c   1.000
_cell.angle_alpha   90.00
_cell.angle_beta   90.00
_cell.angle_gamma   90.00
#
_symmetry.space_group_name_H-M   'P 1'
#
loop_
_entity.id
_entity.type
_entity.pdbx_description
1 polymer ?
#
loop_
_entity_poly.entity_id
_entity_poly.type
_entity_poly.pdbx_seq_one_letter_code
_entity_poly.pdbx_strand_id
1 'polypeptide(L)' 'AGAIGTDTGGSVRIPAAWNGLVGLKTTAGRLPLSGTVPLSPSFDTVGPL' A
#
# COMPACT_ATOMS: atom_id res chain seq x y z
N ALA A 1 -14.55 10.03 -0.50
CA ALA A 1 -13.29 10.14 -1.25
C ALA A 1 -12.35 9.05 -0.72
N GLY A 2 -11.49 8.49 -1.57
CA GLY A 2 -10.48 7.50 -1.17
C GLY A 2 -9.06 8.01 -1.44
N ALA A 3 -8.07 7.33 -0.88
CA ALA A 3 -6.65 7.64 -1.03
C ALA A 3 -5.86 6.44 -1.58
N ILE A 4 -4.59 6.68 -1.91
CA ILE A 4 -3.63 5.65 -2.32
C ILE A 4 -2.43 5.72 -1.36
N GLY A 5 -1.94 4.55 -0.94
CA GLY A 5 -0.70 4.41 -0.20
C GLY A 5 0.18 3.29 -0.75
N THR A 6 1.42 3.23 -0.27
CA THR A 6 2.32 2.09 -0.47
C THR A 6 2.34 1.21 0.78
N ASP A 7 2.44 -0.10 0.63
CA ASP A 7 2.55 -1.06 1.73
C ASP A 7 3.73 -1.99 1.46
N THR A 8 4.82 -1.73 2.17
CA THR A 8 6.01 -2.60 2.21
C THR A 8 5.94 -3.55 3.40
N GLY A 9 5.60 -3.02 4.58
CA GLY A 9 5.53 -3.77 5.85
C GLY A 9 4.20 -3.63 6.60
N GLY A 10 3.19 -3.01 5.99
CA GLY A 10 1.92 -2.68 6.65
C GLY A 10 1.47 -1.24 6.50
N SER A 11 2.20 -0.42 5.75
CA SER A 11 2.00 1.04 5.69
C SER A 11 0.67 1.50 5.07
N VAL A 12 -0.14 0.59 4.50
CA VAL A 12 -1.55 0.85 4.18
C VAL A 12 -2.47 0.26 5.25
N ARG A 13 -2.24 -0.99 5.64
CA ARG A 13 -3.15 -1.73 6.55
C ARG A 13 -3.13 -1.21 8.00
N ILE A 14 -1.96 -0.91 8.53
CA ILE A 14 -1.78 -0.44 9.92
C ILE A 14 -2.45 0.93 10.15
N PRO A 15 -2.19 1.98 9.34
CA PRO A 15 -2.88 3.25 9.54
C PRO A 15 -4.39 3.15 9.28
N ALA A 16 -4.83 2.29 8.36
CA ALA A 16 -6.26 2.05 8.16
C ALA A 16 -6.92 1.47 9.42
N ALA A 17 -6.29 0.47 10.06
CA ALA A 17 -6.78 -0.11 11.31
C ALA A 17 -6.89 0.92 12.45
N TRP A 18 -5.92 1.84 12.56
CA TRP A 18 -5.94 2.89 13.59
C TRP A 18 -7.02 3.95 13.37
N ASN A 19 -7.46 4.16 12.14
CA ASN A 19 -8.43 5.20 11.78
C ASN A 19 -9.82 4.65 11.44
N GLY A 20 -10.07 3.35 11.66
CA GLY A 20 -11.36 2.74 11.33
C GLY A 20 -11.67 2.71 9.83
N LEU A 21 -10.64 2.64 8.99
CA LEU A 21 -10.75 2.59 7.54
C LEU A 21 -10.45 1.18 7.01
N VAL A 22 -10.79 0.94 5.74
CA VAL A 22 -10.39 -0.26 5.01
C VAL A 22 -9.11 0.04 4.23
N GLY A 23 -8.01 -0.64 4.55
CA GLY A 23 -6.76 -0.57 3.79
C GLY A 23 -6.46 -1.91 3.12
N LEU A 24 -6.27 -1.91 1.80
CA LEU A 24 -5.98 -3.13 1.03
C LEU A 24 -4.52 -3.17 0.58
N LYS A 25 -3.78 -4.18 1.05
CA LYS A 25 -2.50 -4.56 0.43
C LYS A 25 -2.76 -5.45 -0.77
N THR A 26 -2.32 -5.02 -1.96
CA THR A 26 -2.46 -5.83 -3.18
C THR A 26 -1.47 -7.01 -3.19
N THR A 27 -1.75 -8.01 -4.03
CA THR A 27 -0.78 -9.07 -4.34
C THR A 27 0.47 -8.45 -4.97
N ALA A 28 1.66 -8.92 -4.60
CA ALA A 28 2.91 -8.42 -5.16
C ALA A 28 2.90 -8.51 -6.70
N GLY A 29 3.34 -7.44 -7.36
CA GLY A 29 3.34 -7.33 -8.83
C GLY A 29 1.96 -7.15 -9.50
N ARG A 30 0.85 -7.11 -8.74
CA ARG A 30 -0.49 -6.93 -9.33
C ARG A 30 -0.70 -5.58 -10.00
N LEU A 31 -0.05 -4.55 -9.46
CA LEU A 31 -0.07 -3.17 -9.95
C LEU A 31 1.36 -2.71 -10.25
N PRO A 32 1.58 -1.87 -11.28
CA PRO A 32 2.89 -1.31 -11.57
C PRO A 32 3.33 -0.34 -10.46
N LEU A 33 4.63 -0.34 -10.16
CA LEU A 33 5.24 0.57 -9.18
C LEU A 33 5.96 1.77 -9.82
N SER A 34 5.84 1.92 -11.15
CA SER A 34 6.42 3.05 -11.88
C SER A 34 5.93 4.38 -11.31
N GLY A 35 6.85 5.28 -10.98
CA GLY A 35 6.54 6.58 -10.37
C GLY A 35 6.44 6.57 -8.84
N THR A 36 6.58 5.41 -8.19
CA THR A 36 6.78 5.34 -6.73
C THR A 36 8.25 5.45 -6.36
N VAL A 37 8.54 5.96 -5.17
CA VAL A 37 9.90 5.90 -4.60
C VAL A 37 10.08 4.53 -3.94
N PRO A 38 11.08 3.73 -4.33
CA PRO A 38 11.26 2.38 -3.80
C PRO A 38 11.75 2.41 -2.35
N LEU A 39 11.29 1.46 -1.53
CA LEU A 39 11.81 1.21 -0.19
C LEU A 39 12.40 -0.20 -0.10
N SER A 40 11.63 -1.23 -0.46
CA SER A 40 12.08 -2.62 -0.56
C SER A 40 11.38 -3.26 -1.76
N PRO A 41 12.00 -3.25 -2.96
CA PRO A 41 11.30 -3.58 -4.20
C PRO A 41 10.61 -4.95 -4.24
N SER A 42 11.15 -5.94 -3.52
CA SER A 42 10.56 -7.28 -3.42
C SER A 42 9.29 -7.34 -2.56
N PHE A 43 9.05 -6.33 -1.73
CA PHE A 43 7.91 -6.25 -0.80
C PHE A 43 6.97 -5.08 -1.08
N ASP A 44 7.43 -4.07 -1.82
CA ASP A 44 6.64 -2.88 -2.12
C ASP A 44 5.38 -3.22 -2.93
N THR A 45 4.25 -2.68 -2.48
CA THR A 45 2.97 -2.73 -3.19
C THR A 45 2.28 -1.39 -3.08
N VAL A 46 1.36 -1.09 -4.00
CA VAL A 46 0.43 0.05 -3.90
C VAL A 46 -0.98 -0.47 -3.62
N GLY A 47 -1.75 0.28 -2.84
CA GLY A 47 -3.08 -0.13 -2.41
C GLY A 47 -4.00 1.04 -2.06
N PRO A 48 -5.32 0.87 -2.21
CA PRO A 48 -6.29 1.87 -1.79
C PRO A 48 -6.39 1.92 -0.26
N LEU A 49 -6.66 3.12 0.24
CA LEU A 49 -6.89 3.46 1.64
C LEU A 49 -8.13 4.36 1.78
#